data_AF-A0A6J4YQF9-F1
#
_entry.id   AF-A0A6J4YQF9-F1
#
_cell.length_a   1.000
_cell.length_b   1.000
_cell.length_c   1.000
_cell.angle_alpha   90.00
_cell.angle_beta   90.00
_cell.angle_gamma   90.00
#
_symmetry.space_group_name_H-M   'P 1'
#
loop_
_entity.id
_entity.type
_entity.pdbx_description
1 polymer ?
#
loop_
_entity_poly.entity_id
_entity_poly.type
_entity_poly.pdbx_seq_one_letter_code
_entity_poly.pdbx_strand_id
1 'polypeptide(L)'
;MDNYGKIIQDNLARLFRNIPDHLEQMLPGRSQDRQLVLKAFGSSYHIGPEAITVGNNAETGVIGILISLYALHAKADPCIPTPFKAYREIPNSMPYAGAFASRTEQILIPYIDKIEDNLDLIFETLNGEPGTGGEGGDFSFVVRPFPKIKL
;
A
#
# COMPACT_ATOMS: atom_id res chain seq x y z
N MET A 1 -20.08 11.17 -12.19
CA MET A 1 -19.22 10.48 -11.22
C MET A 1 -17.86 10.30 -11.87
N ASP A 2 -16.80 10.66 -11.16
CA ASP A 2 -15.41 10.38 -11.56
C ASP A 2 -15.22 8.86 -11.74
N ASN A 3 -14.47 8.45 -12.76
CA ASN A 3 -14.21 7.05 -13.10
C ASN A 3 -13.62 6.29 -11.90
N TYR A 4 -12.78 6.96 -11.12
CA TYR A 4 -12.17 6.38 -9.92
C TYR A 4 -13.19 6.10 -8.82
N GLY A 5 -14.10 7.04 -8.56
CA GLY A 5 -15.18 6.85 -7.59
C GLY A 5 -16.03 5.63 -7.90
N LYS A 6 -16.35 5.39 -9.18
CA LYS A 6 -17.12 4.20 -9.58
C LYS A 6 -16.37 2.89 -9.31
N ILE A 7 -15.08 2.83 -9.62
CA ILE A 7 -14.23 1.67 -9.35
C ILE A 7 -14.18 1.36 -7.85
N ILE A 8 -14.03 2.40 -7.02
CA ILE A 8 -14.03 2.27 -5.57
C ILE A 8 -15.36 1.68 -5.08
N GLN A 9 -16.49 2.25 -5.51
CA GLN A 9 -17.83 1.76 -5.13
C GLN A 9 -18.06 0.32 -5.56
N ASP A 10 -17.68 -0.05 -6.78
CA ASP A 10 -17.84 -1.42 -7.28
C ASP A 10 -17.01 -2.42 -6.44
N ASN A 11 -15.80 -2.04 -6.02
CA ASN A 11 -14.98 -2.87 -5.13
C ASN A 11 -15.57 -2.98 -3.72
N LEU A 12 -16.04 -1.87 -3.13
CA LEU A 12 -16.68 -1.86 -1.81
C LEU A 12 -17.97 -2.69 -1.81
N ALA A 13 -18.82 -2.51 -2.83
CA ALA A 13 -20.05 -3.30 -2.98
C ALA A 13 -19.77 -4.80 -3.06
N ARG A 14 -18.67 -5.22 -3.68
CA ARG A 14 -18.23 -6.63 -3.72
C ARG A 14 -17.72 -7.10 -2.37
N LEU A 15 -16.89 -6.30 -1.70
CA LEU A 15 -16.34 -6.61 -0.37
C LEU A 15 -17.45 -6.80 0.67
N PHE A 16 -18.40 -5.86 0.73
CA PHE A 16 -19.45 -5.85 1.75
C PHE A 16 -20.65 -6.77 1.43
N ARG A 17 -20.76 -7.30 0.20
CA ARG A 17 -21.78 -8.31 -0.14
C ARG A 17 -21.53 -9.63 0.60
N ASN A 18 -20.26 -10.03 0.72
CA ASN A 18 -19.82 -11.25 1.38
C ASN A 18 -18.66 -10.91 2.32
N ILE A 19 -18.98 -10.28 3.46
CA ILE A 19 -17.98 -9.93 4.48
C ILE A 19 -17.32 -11.24 4.95
N PRO A 20 -15.99 -11.40 4.80
CA PRO A 20 -15.31 -12.61 5.26
C PRO A 20 -15.37 -12.76 6.78
N ASP A 21 -15.57 -14.00 7.27
CA ASP A 21 -15.67 -14.33 8.70
C ASP A 21 -14.37 -14.05 9.50
N HIS A 22 -13.27 -13.71 8.82
CA HIS A 22 -11.95 -13.43 9.40
C HIS A 22 -11.32 -12.14 8.85
N LEU A 23 -12.13 -11.11 8.66
CA LEU A 23 -11.73 -9.85 8.04
C LEU A 23 -10.55 -9.16 8.76
N GLU A 24 -10.49 -9.26 10.10
CA GLU A 24 -9.37 -8.72 10.90
C GLU A 24 -8.03 -9.44 10.66
N GLN A 25 -8.07 -10.71 10.24
CA GLN A 25 -6.86 -11.47 9.88
C GLN A 25 -6.43 -11.16 8.44
N MET A 26 -7.40 -10.91 7.55
CA MET A 26 -7.16 -10.53 6.16
C MET A 26 -6.60 -9.11 6.06
N LEU A 27 -7.20 -8.19 6.82
CA LEU A 27 -6.82 -6.80 6.94
C LEU A 27 -6.43 -6.57 8.40
N PRO A 28 -5.13 -6.58 8.75
CA PRO A 28 -4.65 -6.40 10.13
C PRO A 28 -5.00 -4.98 10.59
N GLY A 29 -6.23 -4.86 11.06
CA GLY A 29 -7.00 -3.65 11.21
C GLY A 29 -8.13 -3.91 12.19
N ARG A 30 -8.68 -2.85 12.76
CA ARG A 30 -9.73 -2.98 13.78
C ARG A 30 -11.08 -2.94 13.09
N SER A 31 -11.97 -3.88 13.41
CA SER A 31 -13.39 -3.70 13.11
C SER A 31 -13.97 -2.75 14.15
N GLN A 32 -14.50 -1.61 13.69
CA GLN A 32 -15.21 -0.67 14.54
C GLN A 32 -16.52 -0.30 13.85
N ASP A 33 -17.66 -0.59 14.48
CA ASP A 33 -18.99 -0.17 14.02
C ASP A 33 -19.27 -0.49 12.53
N ARG A 34 -18.89 -1.69 12.08
CA ARG A 34 -19.04 -2.18 10.70
C ARG A 34 -18.15 -1.46 9.66
N GLN A 35 -17.18 -0.69 10.13
CA GLN A 35 -16.08 -0.13 9.35
C GLN A 35 -14.78 -0.87 9.66
N LEU A 36 -13.86 -0.86 8.70
CA LEU A 36 -12.52 -1.42 8.84
C LEU A 36 -11.52 -0.28 8.91
N VAL A 37 -10.66 -0.31 9.92
CA VAL A 37 -9.57 0.66 10.04
C VAL A 37 -8.26 0.01 9.60
N LEU A 38 -7.61 0.61 8.60
CA LEU A 38 -6.37 0.12 8.00
C LEU A 38 -5.31 1.22 7.98
N LYS A 39 -4.08 0.94 8.43
CA LYS A 39 -2.94 1.83 8.17
C LYS A 39 -2.35 1.52 6.78
N ALA A 40 -2.33 2.51 5.89
CA ALA A 40 -1.71 2.41 4.57
C ALA A 40 -1.09 3.77 4.20
N PHE A 41 -0.01 3.80 3.43
CA PHE A 41 0.67 5.03 3.00
C PHE A 41 0.91 6.05 4.13
N GLY A 42 1.21 5.59 5.35
CA GLY A 42 1.40 6.45 6.51
C GLY A 42 0.14 6.98 7.20
N SER A 43 -1.04 6.74 6.64
CA SER A 43 -2.31 7.25 7.16
C SER A 43 -3.25 6.13 7.63
N SER A 44 -4.16 6.46 8.55
CA SER A 44 -5.25 5.55 8.95
C SER A 44 -6.48 5.82 8.09
N TYR A 45 -6.92 4.79 7.38
CA TYR A 45 -8.09 4.83 6.51
C TYR A 45 -9.24 4.05 7.13
N HIS A 46 -10.44 4.61 7.06
CA HIS A 46 -11.68 3.94 7.41
C HIS A 46 -12.35 3.46 6.13
N ILE A 47 -12.69 2.17 6.09
CA ILE A 47 -13.31 1.52 4.95
C ILE A 47 -14.72 1.11 5.37
N GLY A 48 -15.71 1.81 4.84
CA GLY A 48 -17.13 1.50 4.99
C GLY A 48 -17.76 1.04 3.68
N PRO A 49 -19.03 0.60 3.71
CA PRO A 49 -19.75 0.16 2.51
C PRO A 49 -19.91 1.27 1.47
N GLU A 50 -20.05 2.53 1.93
CA GLU A 50 -20.33 3.68 1.07
C GLU A 50 -19.09 4.49 0.69
N ALA A 51 -17.99 4.38 1.44
CA ALA A 51 -16.83 5.22 1.22
C ALA A 51 -15.57 4.68 1.92
N ILE A 52 -14.42 5.09 1.38
CA ILE A 52 -13.14 5.08 2.09
C ILE A 52 -12.88 6.51 2.54
N THR A 53 -12.48 6.70 3.80
CA THR A 53 -12.15 8.02 4.34
C THR A 53 -10.78 8.05 5.02
N VAL A 54 -10.16 9.23 5.03
CA VAL A 54 -8.97 9.56 5.82
C VAL A 54 -9.25 10.82 6.60
N GLY A 55 -9.23 10.72 7.94
CA GLY A 55 -9.82 11.75 8.79
C GLY A 55 -11.30 11.97 8.42
N ASN A 56 -11.65 13.20 8.07
CA ASN A 56 -13.01 13.59 7.70
C ASN A 56 -13.27 13.64 6.18
N ASN A 57 -12.27 13.27 5.35
CA ASN A 57 -12.35 13.40 3.90
C ASN A 57 -12.57 12.04 3.24
N ALA A 58 -13.46 12.01 2.23
CA ALA A 58 -13.61 10.85 1.38
C ALA A 58 -12.42 10.73 0.40
N GLU A 59 -11.88 9.53 0.26
CA GLU A 59 -10.80 9.23 -0.66
C GLU A 59 -11.41 8.77 -2.01
N THR A 60 -11.38 9.66 -3.00
CA THR A 60 -11.96 9.41 -4.33
C THR A 60 -10.91 9.22 -5.42
N GLY A 61 -9.62 9.31 -5.07
CA GLY A 61 -8.51 9.24 -6.02
C GLY A 61 -7.95 7.84 -6.21
N VAL A 62 -6.75 7.78 -6.81
CA VAL A 62 -6.02 6.54 -7.05
C VAL A 62 -5.72 5.79 -5.75
N ILE A 63 -5.46 6.50 -4.65
CA ILE A 63 -5.23 5.87 -3.34
C ILE A 63 -6.46 5.11 -2.88
N GLY A 64 -7.66 5.65 -3.10
CA GLY A 64 -8.92 4.95 -2.81
C GLY A 64 -9.09 3.68 -3.62
N ILE A 65 -8.69 3.70 -4.90
CA ILE A 65 -8.67 2.49 -5.73
C ILE A 65 -7.73 1.45 -5.13
N LEU A 66 -6.49 1.82 -4.80
CA LEU A 66 -5.52 0.89 -4.23
C LEU A 66 -5.99 0.30 -2.90
N ILE A 67 -6.58 1.11 -2.02
CA ILE A 67 -7.13 0.64 -0.74
C ILE A 67 -8.31 -0.31 -0.98
N SER A 68 -9.24 0.04 -1.86
CA SER A 68 -10.40 -0.83 -2.16
C SER A 68 -9.99 -2.16 -2.77
N LEU A 69 -8.97 -2.18 -3.65
CA LEU A 69 -8.40 -3.40 -4.22
C LEU A 69 -7.68 -4.23 -3.17
N TYR A 70 -6.87 -3.59 -2.32
CA TYR A 70 -6.20 -4.28 -1.22
C TYR A 70 -7.23 -4.92 -0.27
N ALA A 71 -8.27 -4.16 0.13
CA ALA A 71 -9.34 -4.65 0.98
C ALA A 71 -10.09 -5.85 0.38
N LEU A 72 -10.32 -5.83 -0.93
CA LEU A 72 -11.01 -6.89 -1.66
C LEU A 72 -10.18 -8.18 -1.83
N HIS A 73 -8.84 -8.07 -1.85
CA HIS A 73 -7.96 -9.17 -2.25
C HIS A 73 -6.97 -9.63 -1.17
N ALA A 74 -6.79 -8.89 -0.07
CA ALA A 74 -5.94 -9.30 1.02
C ALA A 74 -6.43 -10.62 1.62
N LYS A 75 -5.52 -11.56 1.86
CA LYS A 75 -5.82 -12.87 2.43
C LYS A 75 -5.35 -12.97 3.87
N ALA A 76 -5.84 -13.94 4.63
CA ALA A 76 -5.44 -14.18 6.01
C ALA A 76 -3.99 -14.67 6.14
N ASP A 77 -3.41 -15.19 5.05
CA ASP A 77 -2.03 -15.68 5.02
C ASP A 77 -1.02 -14.66 5.58
N PRO A 78 0.03 -15.12 6.28
CA PRO A 78 1.10 -14.26 6.75
C PRO A 78 1.87 -13.65 5.57
N CYS A 79 2.34 -12.42 5.72
CA CYS A 79 3.21 -11.77 4.75
C CYS A 79 4.65 -12.31 4.91
N ILE A 80 4.99 -13.34 4.11
CA ILE A 80 6.33 -13.92 4.07
C ILE A 80 7.08 -13.31 2.88
N PRO A 81 8.17 -12.55 3.10
CA PRO A 81 8.95 -12.00 2.00
C PRO A 81 9.63 -13.11 1.21
N THR A 82 9.44 -13.08 -0.10
CA THR A 82 10.29 -13.78 -1.08
C THR A 82 11.39 -12.83 -1.55
N PRO A 83 12.44 -13.30 -2.25
CA PRO A 83 13.43 -12.41 -2.86
C PRO A 83 12.78 -11.24 -3.60
N PHE A 84 13.25 -10.02 -3.31
CA PHE A 84 12.74 -8.82 -3.96
C PHE A 84 13.01 -8.88 -5.46
N LYS A 85 12.06 -8.36 -6.22
CA LYS A 85 12.12 -8.33 -7.68
C LYS A 85 12.24 -6.89 -8.15
N ALA A 86 13.19 -6.64 -9.03
CA ALA A 86 13.24 -5.41 -9.78
C ALA A 86 11.96 -5.24 -10.61
N TYR A 87 11.58 -4.00 -10.90
CA TYR A 87 10.36 -3.70 -11.67
C TYR A 87 10.28 -4.50 -12.98
N ARG A 88 11.40 -4.63 -13.70
CA ARG A 88 11.51 -5.35 -14.99
C ARG A 88 11.23 -6.84 -14.89
N GLU A 89 11.35 -7.43 -13.70
CA GLU A 89 11.08 -8.86 -13.45
C GLU A 89 9.59 -9.13 -13.21
N ILE A 90 8.76 -8.08 -13.09
CA ILE A 90 7.31 -8.22 -12.98
C ILE A 90 6.71 -8.58 -14.35
N PRO A 91 5.86 -9.61 -14.46
CA PRO A 91 5.22 -9.97 -15.72
C PRO A 91 4.49 -8.77 -16.36
N ASN A 92 4.65 -8.59 -17.67
CA ASN A 92 4.04 -7.52 -18.46
C ASN A 92 4.43 -6.08 -18.07
N SER A 93 5.52 -5.89 -17.29
CA SER A 93 5.99 -4.57 -16.87
C SER A 93 6.85 -3.84 -17.91
N MET A 94 7.52 -4.58 -18.80
CA MET A 94 8.51 -4.03 -19.75
C MET A 94 8.02 -2.85 -20.59
N PRO A 95 6.77 -2.82 -21.11
CA PRO A 95 6.25 -1.65 -21.83
C PRO A 95 6.23 -0.35 -21.01
N TYR A 96 6.27 -0.45 -19.68
CA TYR A 96 6.17 0.67 -18.75
C TYR A 96 7.49 0.98 -18.03
N ALA A 97 8.57 0.23 -18.30
CA ALA A 97 9.85 0.37 -17.60
C ALA A 97 10.44 1.80 -17.68
N GLY A 98 10.33 2.47 -18.84
CA GLY A 98 10.79 3.86 -18.99
C GLY A 98 9.96 4.86 -18.20
N ALA A 99 8.64 4.64 -18.11
CA ALA A 99 7.74 5.47 -17.30
C ALA A 99 8.00 5.27 -15.80
N PHE A 100 8.23 4.03 -15.38
CA PHE A 100 8.60 3.71 -14.00
C PHE A 100 9.92 4.37 -13.61
N ALA A 101 10.96 4.20 -14.43
CA ALA A 101 12.27 4.80 -14.18
C ALA A 101 12.19 6.33 -14.04
N SER A 102 11.55 7.01 -15.00
CA SER A 102 11.48 8.49 -15.00
C SER A 102 10.54 9.09 -13.95
N ARG A 103 9.49 8.37 -13.52
CA ARG A 103 8.46 8.90 -12.62
C ARG A 103 8.50 8.34 -11.20
N THR A 104 9.32 7.33 -10.94
CA THR A 104 9.41 6.66 -9.63
C THR A 104 10.85 6.58 -9.15
N GLU A 105 11.76 6.05 -9.95
CA GLU A 105 13.16 5.85 -9.51
C GLU A 105 13.96 7.15 -9.58
N GLN A 106 14.03 7.76 -10.76
CA GLN A 106 14.89 8.92 -11.03
C GLN A 106 14.46 10.17 -10.24
N ILE A 107 13.17 10.28 -9.90
CA ILE A 107 12.67 11.42 -9.11
C ILE A 107 13.22 11.42 -7.69
N LEU A 108 13.66 10.26 -7.19
CA LEU A 108 14.19 10.10 -5.83
C LEU A 108 15.69 10.39 -5.76
N ILE A 109 16.42 10.31 -6.88
CA ILE A 109 17.89 10.49 -6.92
C ILE A 109 18.33 11.82 -6.27
N PRO A 110 17.69 12.98 -6.54
CA PRO A 110 18.09 14.24 -5.91
C PRO A 110 17.83 14.32 -4.39
N TYR A 111 17.15 13.31 -3.81
CA TYR A 111 16.72 13.29 -2.43
C TYR A 111 17.37 12.16 -1.62
N ILE A 112 18.37 11.44 -2.16
CA ILE A 112 19.01 10.30 -1.49
C ILE A 112 19.49 10.68 -0.08
N ASP A 113 20.29 11.74 0.06
CA ASP A 113 20.79 12.19 1.36
C ASP A 113 19.65 12.51 2.34
N LYS A 114 18.57 13.16 1.86
CA LYS A 114 17.41 13.48 2.68
C LYS A 114 16.63 12.23 3.09
N ILE A 115 16.58 11.20 2.24
CA ILE A 115 15.94 9.93 2.56
C ILE A 115 16.75 9.24 3.66
N GLU A 116 18.08 9.22 3.54
CA GLU A 116 18.98 8.65 4.53
C GLU A 116 18.85 9.37 5.90
N ASP A 117 18.89 10.70 5.89
CA ASP A 117 18.74 11.53 7.09
C ASP A 117 17.37 11.38 7.78
N ASN A 118 16.36 10.86 7.08
CA ASN A 118 14.98 10.75 7.58
C ASN A 118 14.47 9.30 7.65
N LEU A 119 15.37 8.30 7.68
CA LEU A 119 14.99 6.89 7.76
C LEU A 119 14.08 6.59 8.96
N ASP A 120 14.32 7.21 10.11
CA ASP A 120 13.47 7.02 11.30
C ASP A 120 12.02 7.44 11.05
N LEU A 121 11.82 8.61 10.44
CA LEU A 121 10.48 9.10 10.08
C LEU A 121 9.82 8.20 9.04
N ILE A 122 10.59 7.72 8.06
CA ILE A 122 10.10 6.79 7.03
C ILE A 122 9.69 5.46 7.68
N PHE A 123 10.47 4.96 8.63
CA PHE A 123 10.17 3.71 9.34
C PHE A 123 8.92 3.84 10.21
N GLU A 124 8.77 4.95 10.94
CA GLU A 124 7.57 5.23 11.73
C GLU A 124 6.31 5.34 10.84
N THR A 125 6.45 6.05 9.73
CA THR A 125 5.33 6.35 8.82
C THR A 125 4.92 5.10 8.06
N LEU A 126 5.87 4.43 7.40
CA LEU A 126 5.63 3.33 6.48
C LEU A 126 5.91 1.95 7.08
N ASN A 127 6.03 1.85 8.41
CA ASN A 127 6.33 0.61 9.13
C ASN A 127 7.55 -0.09 8.51
N GLY A 128 8.63 0.68 8.36
CA GLY A 128 9.86 0.26 7.69
C GLY A 128 10.78 -0.55 8.59
N GLU A 129 11.75 -1.21 7.96
CA GLU A 129 12.80 -1.97 8.65
C GLU A 129 14.11 -1.88 7.85
N PRO A 130 15.27 -1.99 8.53
CA PRO A 130 16.55 -2.10 7.83
C PRO A 130 16.58 -3.26 6.84
N GLY A 131 17.31 -3.11 5.74
CA GLY A 131 17.55 -4.19 4.78
C GLY A 131 18.30 -5.37 5.41
N THR A 132 18.07 -6.59 4.91
CA THR A 132 18.59 -7.83 5.52
C THR A 132 19.99 -8.27 5.07
N GLY A 133 20.83 -7.39 4.50
CA GLY A 133 22.17 -7.81 4.07
C GLY A 133 23.10 -6.69 3.64
N GLY A 134 24.37 -6.80 4.06
CA GLY A 134 25.49 -5.92 3.72
C GLY A 134 25.99 -6.08 2.28
N GLU A 135 25.09 -6.00 1.30
CA GLU A 135 25.42 -6.07 -0.12
C GLU A 135 25.50 -4.64 -0.68
N GLY A 136 26.67 -4.33 -1.27
CA GLY A 136 27.15 -2.99 -1.64
C GLY A 136 26.14 -2.04 -2.29
N GLY A 137 25.94 -0.92 -1.60
CA GLY A 137 25.23 0.30 -1.96
C GLY A 137 25.36 1.28 -0.79
N ASP A 138 24.99 2.55 -0.96
CA ASP A 138 25.09 3.54 0.13
C ASP A 138 24.19 3.14 1.32
N PHE A 139 22.93 2.74 1.08
CA PHE A 139 22.04 2.13 2.08
C PHE A 139 20.86 1.38 1.43
N SER A 140 20.22 0.49 2.19
CA SER A 140 18.98 -0.20 1.79
C SER A 140 18.03 -0.44 2.97
N PHE A 141 16.73 -0.38 2.71
CA PHE A 141 15.67 -0.58 3.71
C PHE A 141 14.39 -1.05 3.04
N VAL A 142 13.49 -1.61 3.85
CA VAL A 142 12.20 -2.15 3.43
C VAL A 142 11.08 -1.29 4.02
N VAL A 143 10.03 -1.04 3.25
CA VAL A 143 8.83 -0.31 3.71
C VAL A 143 7.54 -1.10 3.45
N ARG A 144 6.48 -0.72 4.16
CA ARG A 144 5.16 -1.33 4.05
C ARG A 144 4.08 -0.28 3.76
N PRO A 145 3.87 0.09 2.48
CA PRO A 145 2.78 0.99 2.10
C PRO A 145 1.40 0.39 2.41
N PHE A 146 1.29 -0.93 2.48
CA PHE A 146 0.16 -1.65 3.05
C PHE A 146 0.67 -2.70 4.04
N PRO A 147 -0.13 -3.15 5.01
CA PRO A 147 0.36 -4.04 6.06
C PRO A 147 0.95 -5.36 5.57
N LYS A 148 0.48 -5.86 4.42
CA LYS A 148 0.93 -7.13 3.81
C LYS A 148 1.66 -6.96 2.48
N ILE A 149 2.15 -5.76 2.18
CA ILE A 149 2.99 -5.49 0.99
C ILE A 149 4.32 -4.94 1.50
N LYS A 150 5.40 -5.68 1.28
CA LYS A 150 6.77 -5.26 1.55
C LYS A 150 7.42 -4.84 0.22
N LEU A 151 8.05 -3.67 0.21
CA LEU A 151 8.84 -3.14 -0.90
C LEU A 151 10.25 -2.82 -0.45
#